data_AF-A0A196MXD9-F1
#
_entry.id   AF-A0A196MXD9-F1
#
_cell.length_a   1.000
_cell.length_b   1.000
_cell.length_c   1.000
_cell.angle_alpha   90.00
_cell.angle_beta   90.00
_cell.angle_gamma   90.00
#
_symmetry.space_group_name_H-M   'P 1'
#
loop_
_entity.id
_entity.type
_entity.pdbx_description
1 polymer ?
#
loop_
_entity_poly.entity_id
_entity_poly.type
_entity_poly.pdbx_seq_one_letter_code
_entity_poly.pdbx_strand_id
1 'polypeptide(L)'
;MITSEVRIVDPAGTPRIVLSAADGRPAIVLIGHDAKPAATVALDGNDRPSIKLANPEPGAPTAVIEIDDKGAHVKFDRAGGASSYLFLNNAGTSGVVLIDGAGFRRASVLLGADGKVTVEGPEGRVLPGR
;
A
#
# COMPACT_ATOMS: atom_id res chain seq x y z
N MET A 1 -20.14 27.66 -5.30
CA MET A 1 -18.88 27.82 -4.55
C MET A 1 -17.93 26.74 -5.02
N ILE A 2 -16.69 27.09 -5.34
CA ILE A 2 -15.62 26.14 -5.70
C ILE A 2 -14.53 26.33 -4.65
N THR A 3 -13.99 25.23 -4.13
CA THR A 3 -12.91 25.23 -3.12
C THR A 3 -11.90 24.14 -3.48
N SER A 4 -10.64 24.36 -3.13
CA SER A 4 -9.60 23.33 -3.21
C SER A 4 -9.61 22.38 -2.01
N GLU A 5 -10.36 22.71 -0.95
CA GLU A 5 -10.39 21.91 0.27
C GLU A 5 -11.74 21.99 1.01
N VAL A 6 -12.17 20.85 1.54
CA VAL A 6 -13.29 20.71 2.47
C VAL A 6 -12.81 19.98 3.71
N ARG A 7 -13.10 20.54 4.90
CA ARG A 7 -12.79 19.94 6.20
C ARG A 7 -14.07 19.58 6.93
N ILE A 8 -14.19 18.32 7.34
CA ILE A 8 -15.22 17.86 8.26
C ILE A 8 -14.58 17.81 9.64
N VAL A 9 -15.17 18.51 10.60
CA VAL A 9 -14.67 18.64 11.97
C VAL A 9 -15.54 17.89 12.97
N ASP A 10 -14.97 17.54 14.12
CA ASP A 10 -15.72 17.07 15.29
C ASP A 10 -16.38 18.26 16.05
N PRO A 11 -17.16 18.02 17.12
CA PRO A 11 -17.80 19.11 17.89
C PRO A 11 -16.83 20.11 18.54
N ALA A 12 -15.56 19.74 18.74
CA ALA A 12 -14.54 20.64 19.26
C ALA A 12 -13.89 21.49 18.15
N GLY A 13 -14.27 21.29 16.88
CA GLY A 13 -13.70 21.96 15.72
C GLY A 13 -12.44 21.28 15.18
N THR A 14 -12.08 20.08 15.66
CA THR A 14 -10.89 19.36 15.20
C THR A 14 -11.18 18.67 13.86
N PRO A 15 -10.38 18.88 12.80
CA PRO A 15 -10.55 18.17 11.54
C PRO A 15 -10.45 16.65 11.70
N ARG A 16 -11.42 15.93 11.13
CA ARG A 16 -11.49 14.45 11.11
C ARG A 16 -11.44 13.87 9.70
N ILE A 17 -11.91 14.63 8.71
CA ILE A 17 -11.83 14.27 7.30
C ILE A 17 -11.39 15.51 6.53
N VAL A 18 -10.41 15.37 5.66
CA VAL A 18 -9.99 16.39 4.70
C VAL A 18 -10.17 15.85 3.30
N LEU A 19 -10.95 16.54 2.47
CA LEU A 19 -11.02 16.32 1.03
C LEU A 19 -10.27 17.49 0.40
N SER A 20 -9.15 17.23 -0.29
CA SER A 20 -8.29 18.30 -0.79
C SER A 20 -7.75 17.99 -2.18
N ALA A 21 -7.61 19.05 -2.97
CA ALA A 21 -6.81 19.10 -4.19
C ALA A 21 -5.83 20.29 -4.14
N ALA A 22 -5.59 20.87 -2.96
CA ALA A 22 -4.82 22.10 -2.78
C ALA A 22 -3.36 21.96 -3.26
N ASP A 23 -2.78 20.77 -3.14
CA ASP A 23 -1.41 20.48 -3.57
C ASP A 23 -1.34 19.96 -5.02
N GLY A 24 -2.38 20.19 -5.82
CA GLY A 24 -2.48 19.73 -7.21
C GLY A 24 -2.75 18.23 -7.36
N ARG A 25 -2.93 17.50 -6.26
CA ARG A 25 -3.29 16.08 -6.25
C ARG A 25 -4.53 15.83 -5.39
N PRO A 26 -5.57 15.18 -5.93
CA PRO A 26 -6.73 14.82 -5.14
C PRO A 26 -6.38 13.84 -4.00
N ALA A 27 -6.87 14.14 -2.80
CA ALA A 27 -6.74 13.30 -1.63
C ALA A 27 -7.97 13.36 -0.72
N ILE A 28 -8.25 12.25 -0.06
CA ILE A 28 -9.18 12.10 1.07
C ILE A 28 -8.36 11.58 2.24
N VAL A 29 -8.30 12.34 3.34
CA VAL A 29 -7.51 12.00 4.52
C VAL A 29 -8.44 11.83 5.72
N LEU A 30 -8.39 10.67 6.35
CA LEU A 30 -8.98 10.46 7.68
C LEU A 30 -7.94 10.81 8.73
N ILE A 31 -8.29 11.70 9.66
CA ILE A 31 -7.39 12.21 10.70
C ILE A 31 -7.73 11.52 12.03
N GLY A 32 -6.71 10.98 12.68
CA GLY A 32 -6.78 10.36 14.00
C GLY A 32 -6.95 11.39 15.13
N HIS A 33 -7.20 10.90 16.35
CA HIS A 33 -7.30 11.79 17.53
C HIS A 33 -5.98 12.48 17.88
N ASP A 34 -4.85 11.93 17.44
CA ASP A 34 -3.53 12.52 17.59
C ASP A 34 -3.19 13.56 16.51
N ALA A 35 -4.21 13.97 15.72
CA ALA A 35 -4.10 14.90 14.60
C ALA A 35 -3.20 14.42 13.44
N LYS A 36 -2.90 13.11 13.36
CA LYS A 36 -2.15 12.52 12.24
C LYS A 36 -3.06 11.84 11.23
N PRO A 37 -2.64 11.72 9.96
CA PRO A 37 -3.31 10.88 8.98
C PRO A 37 -3.38 9.41 9.45
N ALA A 38 -4.59 8.90 9.63
CA ALA A 38 -4.85 7.49 9.94
C ALA A 38 -5.11 6.67 8.66
N ALA A 39 -5.76 7.29 7.67
CA ALA A 39 -5.94 6.71 6.35
C ALA A 39 -5.89 7.79 5.26
N THR A 40 -5.44 7.44 4.07
CA THR A 40 -5.39 8.35 2.93
C THR A 40 -5.78 7.63 1.66
N VAL A 41 -6.71 8.19 0.90
CA VAL A 41 -6.99 7.83 -0.50
C VAL A 41 -6.47 8.97 -1.36
N ALA A 42 -5.58 8.72 -2.31
CA ALA A 42 -4.98 9.80 -3.10
C ALA A 42 -4.60 9.35 -4.51
N LEU A 43 -4.49 10.32 -5.41
CA LEU A 43 -3.82 10.16 -6.69
C LEU A 43 -2.36 10.62 -6.59
N ASP A 44 -1.47 9.95 -7.32
CA ASP A 44 -0.11 10.43 -7.53
C ASP A 44 -0.02 11.46 -8.66
N GLY A 45 1.21 11.82 -9.08
CA GLY A 45 1.41 12.80 -10.15
C GLY A 45 1.04 12.33 -11.57
N ASN A 46 0.76 11.04 -11.74
CA ASN A 46 0.33 10.41 -12.99
C ASN A 46 -1.10 9.87 -12.89
N ASP A 47 -1.90 10.42 -11.96
CA ASP A 47 -3.28 10.02 -11.69
C ASP A 47 -3.45 8.55 -11.25
N ARG A 48 -2.40 7.91 -10.72
CA ARG A 48 -2.48 6.54 -10.21
C ARG A 48 -3.02 6.53 -8.78
N PRO A 49 -4.07 5.73 -8.49
CA PRO A 49 -4.70 5.73 -7.18
C PRO A 49 -3.93 4.91 -6.14
N SER A 50 -4.01 5.35 -4.89
CA SER A 50 -3.53 4.61 -3.72
C SER A 50 -4.47 4.78 -2.52
N ILE A 51 -4.51 3.76 -1.66
CA ILE A 51 -5.10 3.78 -0.33
C ILE A 51 -4.00 3.40 0.66
N LYS A 52 -3.73 4.26 1.64
CA LYS A 52 -2.72 4.03 2.68
C LYS A 52 -3.39 4.01 4.04
N LEU A 53 -3.03 3.03 4.86
CA LEU A 53 -3.48 2.88 6.25
C LEU A 53 -2.26 2.99 7.16
N ALA A 54 -2.27 4.01 8.02
CA ALA A 54 -1.24 4.19 9.03
C ALA A 54 -1.56 3.36 10.28
N ASN A 55 -0.52 2.92 10.99
CA ASN A 55 -0.67 2.35 12.32
C ASN A 55 -0.47 3.46 13.36
N PRO A 56 -1.38 3.66 14.31
CA PRO A 56 -1.17 4.63 15.38
C PRO A 56 -0.02 4.22 16.31
N GLU A 57 0.28 2.92 16.41
CA GLU A 57 1.36 2.42 17.25
C GLU A 57 2.72 2.60 16.57
N PRO A 58 3.69 3.30 17.20
CA PRO A 58 5.02 3.50 16.65
C PRO A 58 5.72 2.17 16.32
N GLY A 59 6.22 2.06 15.09
CA GLY A 59 6.94 0.87 14.62
C GLY A 59 6.05 -0.34 14.30
N ALA A 60 4.72 -0.22 14.43
CA ALA A 60 3.79 -1.25 14.00
C ALA A 60 3.54 -1.20 12.48
N PRO A 61 3.00 -2.28 11.87
CA PRO A 61 2.90 -2.38 10.42
C PRO A 61 1.86 -1.44 9.81
N THR A 62 2.16 -0.90 8.63
CA THR A 62 1.24 -0.14 7.76
C THR A 62 0.72 -0.99 6.61
N ALA A 63 -0.36 -0.56 5.96
CA ALA A 63 -0.89 -1.23 4.76
C ALA A 63 -1.09 -0.23 3.61
N VAL A 64 -0.87 -0.70 2.38
CA VAL A 64 -1.09 0.08 1.15
C VAL A 64 -1.79 -0.79 0.11
N ILE A 65 -2.77 -0.22 -0.58
CA ILE A 65 -3.31 -0.73 -1.84
C ILE A 65 -3.00 0.33 -2.90
N GLU A 66 -2.29 0.00 -3.96
CA GLU A 66 -1.86 1.01 -4.94
C GLU A 66 -1.73 0.47 -6.35
N ILE A 67 -1.87 1.38 -7.31
CA ILE A 67 -1.43 1.20 -8.69
C ILE A 67 -0.14 2.02 -8.87
N ASP A 68 0.91 1.41 -9.40
CA ASP A 68 2.17 2.08 -9.73
C ASP A 68 2.60 1.78 -11.19
N ASP A 69 3.86 2.03 -11.53
CA ASP A 69 4.43 1.75 -12.86
C ASP A 69 4.68 0.26 -13.10
N LYS A 70 4.67 -0.55 -12.04
CA LYS A 70 4.88 -1.99 -12.08
C LYS A 70 3.57 -2.75 -12.12
N GLY A 71 2.47 -2.21 -11.58
CA GLY A 71 1.13 -2.78 -11.65
C GLY A 71 0.30 -2.49 -10.41
N ALA A 72 -0.56 -3.43 -10.04
CA ALA A 72 -1.40 -3.34 -8.86
C ALA A 72 -0.79 -4.09 -7.68
N HIS A 73 -0.83 -3.50 -6.49
CA HIS A 73 -0.23 -4.05 -5.27
C HIS A 73 -1.15 -3.93 -4.06
N VAL A 74 -1.04 -4.91 -3.17
CA VAL A 74 -1.47 -4.82 -1.76
C VAL A 74 -0.25 -5.15 -0.92
N LYS A 75 0.23 -4.22 -0.11
CA LYS A 75 1.48 -4.35 0.65
C LYS A 75 1.25 -4.08 2.13
N PHE A 76 1.85 -4.91 2.97
CA PHE A 76 2.03 -4.67 4.39
C PHE A 76 3.52 -4.44 4.66
N ASP A 77 3.85 -3.38 5.39
CA ASP A 77 5.23 -2.99 5.68
C ASP A 77 5.40 -2.68 7.17
N ARG A 78 6.55 -3.01 7.73
CA ARG A 78 6.94 -2.67 9.11
C ARG A 78 8.36 -2.12 9.08
N ALA A 79 8.54 -0.90 9.57
CA ALA A 79 9.87 -0.31 9.69
C ALA A 79 10.80 -1.21 10.53
N GLY A 80 11.95 -1.60 9.94
CA GLY A 80 12.90 -2.51 10.56
C GLY A 80 12.40 -3.95 10.75
N GLY A 81 11.29 -4.33 10.10
CA GLY A 81 10.66 -5.64 10.21
C GLY A 81 10.29 -6.22 8.85
N ALA A 82 9.67 -7.40 8.89
CA ALA A 82 9.23 -8.08 7.68
C ALA A 82 8.17 -7.28 6.91
N SER A 83 8.13 -7.49 5.60
CA SER A 83 7.05 -7.01 4.73
C SER A 83 6.48 -8.16 3.90
N SER A 84 5.22 -8.00 3.48
CA SER A 84 4.54 -8.94 2.60
C SER A 84 3.72 -8.19 1.58
N TYR A 85 3.61 -8.73 0.37
CA TYR A 85 2.76 -8.12 -0.64
C TYR A 85 2.18 -9.13 -1.63
N LEU A 86 0.99 -8.79 -2.12
CA LEU A 86 0.30 -9.39 -3.25
C LEU A 86 0.42 -8.40 -4.42
N PHE A 87 0.67 -8.90 -5.63
CA PHE A 87 0.72 -8.05 -6.80
C PHE A 87 0.16 -8.73 -8.06
N LEU A 88 -0.21 -7.90 -9.03
CA LEU A 88 -0.34 -8.23 -10.44
C LEU A 88 0.45 -7.18 -11.23
N ASN A 89 1.52 -7.60 -11.90
CA ASN A 89 2.34 -6.66 -12.66
C ASN A 89 1.80 -6.42 -14.08
N ASN A 90 2.27 -5.36 -14.71
CA ASN A 90 1.85 -4.95 -16.07
C ASN A 90 2.24 -5.96 -17.16
N ALA A 91 3.13 -6.91 -16.87
CA ALA A 91 3.48 -8.03 -17.76
C ALA A 91 2.58 -9.27 -17.54
N GLY A 92 1.60 -9.20 -16.64
CA GLY A 92 0.63 -10.27 -16.37
C GLY A 92 1.10 -11.33 -15.36
N THR A 93 2.23 -11.13 -14.69
CA THR A 93 2.65 -11.99 -13.58
C THR A 93 1.98 -11.53 -12.30
N SER A 94 1.32 -12.45 -11.60
CA SER A 94 0.82 -12.21 -10.25
C SER A 94 1.65 -12.97 -9.23
N GLY A 95 1.66 -12.51 -7.98
CA GLY A 95 2.35 -13.25 -6.94
C GLY A 95 2.16 -12.72 -5.54
N VAL A 96 2.54 -13.58 -4.59
CA VAL A 96 2.65 -13.27 -3.16
C VAL A 96 4.11 -13.40 -2.77
N VAL A 97 4.63 -12.42 -2.05
CA VAL A 97 6.05 -12.33 -1.68
C VAL A 97 6.19 -11.99 -0.20
N LEU A 98 7.10 -12.69 0.48
CA LEU A 98 7.49 -12.44 1.87
C LEU A 98 8.94 -11.98 1.93
N ILE A 99 9.18 -10.86 2.61
CA ILE A 99 10.49 -10.22 2.77
C ILE A 99 10.78 -10.11 4.26
N ASP A 100 12.00 -10.42 4.68
CA ASP A 100 12.42 -10.28 6.07
C ASP A 100 12.77 -8.82 6.46
N GLY A 101 13.12 -8.61 7.73
CA GLY A 101 13.50 -7.29 8.25
C GLY A 101 14.82 -6.73 7.71
N ALA A 102 15.60 -7.54 7.00
CA ALA A 102 16.81 -7.09 6.31
C ALA A 102 16.55 -6.78 4.82
N GLY A 103 15.30 -6.90 4.36
CA GLY A 103 14.91 -6.62 2.97
C GLY A 103 15.12 -7.80 2.01
N PHE A 104 15.45 -8.99 2.50
CA PHE A 104 15.64 -10.16 1.65
C PHE A 104 14.33 -10.93 1.46
N ARG A 105 14.02 -11.25 0.20
CA ARG A 105 12.92 -12.18 -0.13
C ARG A 105 13.22 -13.55 0.47
N ARG A 106 12.31 -14.05 1.29
CA ARG A 106 12.41 -15.38 1.91
C ARG A 106 11.45 -16.40 1.31
N ALA A 107 10.36 -15.94 0.71
CA ALA A 107 9.47 -16.80 -0.03
C ALA A 107 8.70 -16.03 -1.10
N SER A 108 8.31 -16.73 -2.17
CA SER A 108 7.29 -16.24 -3.09
C SER A 108 6.53 -17.36 -3.78
N VAL A 109 5.28 -17.06 -4.14
CA VAL A 109 4.48 -17.85 -5.08
C VAL A 109 4.15 -16.94 -6.26
N LEU A 110 4.58 -17.31 -7.45
CA LEU A 110 4.41 -16.52 -8.67
C LEU A 110 3.59 -17.32 -9.68
N LEU A 111 2.67 -16.65 -10.38
CA LEU A 111 1.91 -17.17 -11.51
C LEU A 111 2.20 -16.29 -12.72
N GLY A 112 2.89 -16.84 -13.71
CA GLY A 112 3.14 -16.19 -14.99
C GLY A 112 1.87 -16.09 -15.84
N ALA A 113 1.87 -15.17 -16.81
CA ALA A 113 0.78 -15.03 -17.78
C ALA A 113 0.59 -16.29 -18.66
N ASP A 114 1.61 -17.13 -18.74
CA ASP A 114 1.61 -18.44 -19.40
C ASP A 114 0.98 -19.55 -18.53
N GLY A 115 0.52 -19.22 -17.32
CA GLY A 115 -0.03 -20.18 -16.36
C GLY A 115 1.02 -20.92 -15.54
N LYS A 116 2.32 -20.65 -15.73
CA LYS A 116 3.39 -21.34 -15.00
C LYS A 116 3.45 -20.84 -13.56
N VAL A 117 3.39 -21.78 -12.62
CA VAL A 117 3.56 -21.51 -11.18
C VAL A 117 5.00 -21.74 -10.76
N THR A 118 5.57 -20.78 -10.02
CA THR A 118 6.89 -20.90 -9.37
C THR A 118 6.74 -20.67 -7.87
N VAL A 119 7.29 -21.56 -7.06
CA VAL A 119 7.35 -21.42 -5.59
C VAL A 119 8.80 -21.38 -5.15
N GLU A 120 9.21 -20.29 -4.52
CA GLU A 120 10.54 -20.10 -3.96
C GLU A 120 10.46 -20.10 -2.43
N GLY A 121 11.33 -20.85 -1.78
CA GLY A 121 11.50 -20.88 -0.32
C GLY A 121 12.83 -20.26 0.15
N PRO A 122 13.11 -20.28 1.47
CA PRO A 122 14.19 -19.53 2.11
C PRO A 122 15.63 -19.90 1.70
N GLU A 123 15.82 -20.95 0.88
CA GLU A 123 17.11 -21.37 0.32
C GLU A 123 17.20 -21.19 -1.21
N GLY A 124 16.27 -20.46 -1.85
CA GLY A 124 16.22 -20.35 -3.31
C GLY A 124 15.83 -21.66 -4.00
N ARG A 125 15.41 -22.67 -3.23
CA ARG A 125 14.92 -23.94 -3.76
C ARG A 125 13.56 -23.70 -4.41
N VAL A 126 13.56 -23.76 -5.74
CA VAL A 126 12.32 -23.83 -6.53
C VAL A 126 11.66 -25.17 -6.22
N LEU A 127 10.49 -25.13 -5.59
CA LEU A 127 9.67 -26.33 -5.45
C LEU A 127 8.89 -26.52 -6.76
N PRO A 128 8.92 -27.70 -7.39
CA PRO A 128 8.16 -27.94 -8.59
C PRO A 128 6.65 -27.73 -8.29
N GLY A 129 6.01 -26.89 -9.11
CA GLY A 129 4.55 -26.80 -9.14
C GLY A 129 3.95 -28.14 -9.57
N ARG A 130 2.82 -28.51 -8.97
CA ARG A 130 2.03 -29.67 -9.38
C ARG A 130 1.32 -29.42 -10.70
#